data_AF-A0A7N5K761-F1
#
_entry.id   AF-A0A7N5K761-F1
#
_cell.length_a   1.000
_cell.length_b   1.000
_cell.length_c   1.000
_cell.angle_alpha   90.00
_cell.angle_beta   90.00
_cell.angle_gamma   90.00
#
_symmetry.space_group_name_H-M   'P 1'
#
loop_
_entity.id
_entity.type
_entity.pdbx_description
1 polymer ?
#
loop_
_entity_poly.entity_id
_entity_poly.type
_entity_poly.pdbx_seq_one_letter_code
_entity_poly.pdbx_strand_id
1 'polypeptide(L)'
;MRTHAHTHTHTLTPHHRQLSILLRYRRIVSNNCTDGLREKYTAKAQMCPGKAPRGLHVVTTDGRLVAEQGHNATFIILMEEGDLQRTNIQLDFGDGIAVSYANFSPIEDGIKHVYKSAGIFQVTAYAENSLGSDTAVLFLHVVCK
;
A
#
# COMPACT_ATOMS: atom_id res chain seq x y z
N MET A 1 3.51 -21.16 -31.79
CA MET A 1 4.20 -21.00 -30.48
C MET A 1 3.49 -19.89 -29.72
N ARG A 2 2.75 -20.23 -28.65
CA ARG A 2 2.08 -19.24 -27.78
C ARG A 2 3.12 -18.63 -26.86
N THR A 3 3.50 -17.38 -27.08
CA THR A 3 4.27 -16.62 -26.09
C THR A 3 3.33 -16.20 -24.98
N HIS A 4 3.47 -16.81 -23.80
CA HIS A 4 2.87 -16.33 -22.57
C HIS A 4 3.37 -14.91 -22.32
N ALA A 5 2.46 -13.93 -22.42
CA ALA A 5 2.74 -12.59 -21.96
C ALA A 5 2.73 -12.64 -20.42
N HIS A 6 3.92 -12.66 -19.82
CA HIS A 6 4.06 -12.33 -18.40
C HIS A 6 3.55 -10.89 -18.22
N THR A 7 2.36 -10.76 -17.63
CA THR A 7 1.88 -9.49 -17.07
C THR A 7 2.76 -9.18 -15.86
N HIS A 8 3.84 -8.43 -16.09
CA HIS A 8 4.50 -7.69 -15.03
C HIS A 8 3.52 -6.63 -14.53
N THR A 9 2.90 -6.87 -13.39
CA THR A 9 2.17 -5.84 -12.63
C THR A 9 3.20 -4.84 -12.10
N HIS A 10 3.54 -3.85 -12.93
CA HIS A 10 4.27 -2.68 -12.46
C HIS A 10 3.40 -1.93 -11.45
N THR A 11 3.86 -1.84 -10.20
CA THR A 11 3.32 -0.94 -9.19
C THR A 11 3.62 0.50 -9.63
N LEU A 12 2.62 1.16 -10.23
CA LEU A 12 2.73 2.55 -10.66
C LEU A 12 2.80 3.46 -9.42
N THR A 13 3.98 3.98 -9.12
CA THR A 13 4.16 4.99 -8.06
C THR A 13 3.74 6.37 -8.58
N PRO A 14 3.34 7.32 -7.72
CA PRO A 14 2.83 8.64 -8.13
C PRO A 14 3.82 9.49 -8.95
N HIS A 15 5.12 9.18 -8.91
CA HIS A 15 6.14 9.84 -9.73
C HIS A 15 6.19 9.31 -11.17
N HIS A 16 5.55 8.18 -11.46
CA HIS A 16 5.47 7.66 -12.82
C HIS A 16 4.47 8.46 -13.65
N ARG A 17 4.89 8.85 -14.85
CA ARG A 17 3.99 9.35 -15.89
C ARG A 17 3.55 8.19 -16.75
N GLN A 18 2.25 8.00 -16.89
CA GLN A 18 1.72 6.99 -17.82
C GLN A 18 1.28 7.67 -19.12
N LEU A 19 1.53 6.98 -20.23
CA LEU A 19 1.04 7.38 -21.54
C LEU A 19 -0.44 6.99 -21.64
N SER A 20 -1.34 7.97 -21.55
CA SER A 20 -2.77 7.73 -21.73
C SER A 20 -3.10 7.68 -23.23
N ILE A 21 -3.47 6.49 -23.70
CA ILE A 21 -3.92 6.25 -25.08
C ILE A 21 -5.45 6.43 -25.11
N LEU A 22 -5.92 7.68 -25.17
CA LEU A 22 -7.36 8.00 -25.18
C LEU A 22 -8.06 7.58 -26.49
N LEU A 23 -7.29 7.39 -27.56
CA LEU A 23 -7.75 6.98 -28.88
C LEU A 23 -7.32 5.53 -29.11
N ARG A 24 -8.24 4.59 -29.39
CA ARG A 24 -7.95 3.16 -29.63
C ARG A 24 -7.22 2.89 -30.96
N TYR A 25 -6.14 3.60 -31.19
CA TYR A 25 -5.27 3.47 -32.36
C TYR A 25 -3.85 3.26 -31.85
N ARG A 26 -3.16 2.26 -32.40
CA ARG A 26 -1.75 1.99 -32.11
C ARG A 26 -0.97 2.05 -33.41
N ARG A 27 0.21 2.68 -33.39
CA ARG A 27 1.12 2.67 -34.52
C ARG A 27 1.56 1.22 -34.81
N ILE A 28 1.42 0.81 -36.07
CA ILE A 28 1.97 -0.45 -36.57
C ILE A 28 3.48 -0.26 -36.67
N VAL A 29 4.24 -1.05 -35.90
CA VAL A 29 5.70 -0.90 -35.73
C VAL A 29 6.45 -1.14 -37.05
N SER A 30 5.90 -1.96 -37.95
CA SER A 30 6.49 -2.28 -39.26
C SER A 30 6.19 -1.26 -40.37
N ASN A 31 5.38 -0.22 -40.12
CA ASN A 31 5.02 0.74 -41.15
C ASN A 31 6.11 1.83 -41.34
N ASN A 32 6.64 1.97 -42.56
CA ASN A 32 7.66 2.94 -42.95
C ASN A 32 7.10 4.22 -43.60
N CYS A 33 5.78 4.38 -43.70
CA CYS A 33 5.18 5.61 -44.20
C CYS A 33 5.57 6.81 -43.31
N THR A 34 6.00 7.90 -43.96
CA THR A 34 6.49 9.12 -43.30
C THR A 34 5.38 10.15 -43.03
N ASP A 35 4.29 10.12 -43.80
CA ASP A 35 3.13 11.00 -43.63
C ASP A 35 2.06 10.38 -42.72
N GLY A 36 1.47 11.21 -41.84
CA GLY A 36 0.32 10.80 -41.04
C GLY A 36 -0.02 11.68 -39.85
N LEU A 37 -1.16 11.39 -39.24
CA LEU A 37 -1.77 12.06 -38.08
C LEU A 37 -1.03 11.80 -36.75
N ARG A 38 0.32 11.70 -36.76
CA ARG A 38 1.15 11.34 -35.60
C ARG A 38 0.82 12.19 -34.37
N GLU A 39 0.70 13.50 -34.53
CA GLU A 39 0.38 14.40 -33.42
C GLU A 39 -1.03 14.18 -32.85
N LYS A 40 -2.01 13.82 -33.69
CA LYS A 40 -3.39 13.55 -33.27
C LYS A 40 -3.51 12.27 -32.44
N TYR A 41 -2.64 11.29 -32.66
CA TYR A 41 -2.71 9.96 -32.02
C TYR A 41 -1.53 9.67 -31.09
N THR A 42 -0.66 10.65 -30.80
CA THR A 42 0.41 10.48 -29.82
C THR A 42 -0.17 10.48 -28.42
N ALA A 43 0.17 9.45 -27.63
CA ALA A 43 -0.22 9.38 -26.24
C ALA A 43 0.38 10.55 -25.45
N LYS A 44 -0.43 11.19 -24.61
CA LYS A 44 0.03 12.28 -23.76
C LYS A 44 0.50 11.71 -22.42
N ALA A 45 1.59 12.27 -21.91
CA ALA A 45 2.04 11.94 -20.57
C ALA A 45 1.05 12.54 -19.57
N GLN A 46 0.38 11.68 -18.80
CA GLN A 46 -0.55 12.08 -17.75
C GLN A 46 -0.03 11.56 -16.41
N MET A 47 -0.25 12.34 -15.36
CA MET A 47 0.06 11.90 -14.00
C MET A 47 -0.84 10.72 -13.65
N CYS A 48 -0.28 9.66 -13.06
CA CYS A 48 -1.08 8.51 -12.66
C CYS A 48 -2.16 8.98 -11.67
N PRO A 49 -3.43 8.58 -11.87
CA PRO A 49 -4.46 8.82 -10.87
C PRO A 49 -4.02 8.13 -9.57
N GLY A 50 -4.20 8.81 -8.43
CA GLY A 50 -3.95 8.19 -7.12
C GLY A 50 -4.84 6.96 -6.93
N LYS A 51 -4.46 6.08 -6.01
CA LYS A 51 -5.30 4.96 -5.58
C LYS A 51 -5.71 5.15 -4.13
N ALA A 52 -6.98 4.89 -3.82
CA ALA A 52 -7.43 4.76 -2.45
C ALA A 52 -6.72 3.56 -1.78
N PRO A 53 -6.47 3.59 -0.47
CA PRO A 53 -5.93 2.45 0.26
C PRO A 53 -6.89 1.26 0.15
N ARG A 54 -6.36 0.05 -0.10
CA ARG A 54 -7.09 -1.21 -0.09
C ARG A 54 -6.21 -2.39 0.31
N GLY A 55 -6.83 -3.39 0.93
CA GLY A 55 -6.15 -4.61 1.36
C GLY A 55 -5.20 -4.32 2.51
N LEU A 56 -5.63 -3.47 3.46
CA LEU A 56 -4.86 -3.18 4.66
C LEU A 56 -4.81 -4.42 5.55
N HIS A 57 -3.62 -4.77 6.02
CA HIS A 57 -3.41 -5.84 7.00
C HIS A 57 -2.44 -5.35 8.07
N VAL A 58 -2.67 -5.78 9.31
CA VAL A 58 -1.73 -5.63 10.41
C VAL A 58 -1.31 -7.01 10.89
N VAL A 59 0.00 -7.23 11.00
CA VAL A 59 0.60 -8.50 11.43
C VAL A 59 1.71 -8.22 12.44
N THR A 60 2.04 -9.20 13.26
CA THR A 60 3.26 -9.16 14.08
C THR A 60 4.46 -9.65 13.27
N THR A 61 5.66 -9.15 13.56
CA THR A 61 6.88 -9.55 12.83
C THR A 61 7.20 -11.04 12.93
N ASP A 62 6.78 -11.70 14.01
CA ASP A 62 6.95 -13.14 14.24
C ASP A 62 5.73 -13.98 13.83
N GLY A 63 4.67 -13.33 13.32
CA GLY A 63 3.41 -13.95 12.93
C GLY A 63 2.57 -14.49 14.09
N ARG A 64 2.95 -14.23 15.35
CA ARG A 64 2.22 -14.71 16.53
C ARG A 64 1.18 -13.71 16.99
N LEU A 65 0.01 -14.20 17.37
CA LEU A 65 -1.06 -13.40 18.01
C LEU A 65 -0.94 -13.39 19.54
N VAL A 66 0.26 -13.62 20.06
CA VAL A 66 0.58 -13.66 21.49
C VAL A 66 1.84 -12.85 21.75
N ALA A 67 1.83 -12.01 22.78
CA ALA A 67 2.99 -11.25 23.23
C ALA A 67 3.16 -11.35 24.76
N GLU A 68 4.36 -11.07 25.26
CA GLU A 68 4.64 -11.04 26.69
C GLU A 68 4.52 -9.61 27.23
N GLN A 69 3.86 -9.45 28.36
CA GLN A 69 3.82 -8.17 29.09
C GLN A 69 5.25 -7.66 29.33
N GLY A 70 5.46 -6.36 29.14
CA GLY A 70 6.76 -5.71 29.35
C GLY A 70 7.83 -5.98 28.28
N HIS A 71 7.51 -6.70 27.20
CA HIS A 71 8.41 -6.94 26.07
C HIS A 71 7.92 -6.23 24.79
N ASN A 72 8.83 -6.02 23.84
CA ASN A 72 8.50 -5.39 22.56
C ASN A 72 7.66 -6.35 21.69
N ALA A 73 6.43 -5.96 21.41
CA ALA A 73 5.66 -6.44 20.28
C ALA A 73 5.95 -5.54 19.07
N THR A 74 6.24 -6.13 17.90
CA THR A 74 6.53 -5.37 16.68
C THR A 74 5.47 -5.66 15.63
N PHE A 75 4.87 -4.61 15.08
CA PHE A 75 3.78 -4.68 14.11
C PHE A 75 4.23 -4.22 12.72
N ILE A 76 3.78 -4.93 11.69
CA ILE A 76 3.96 -4.56 10.28
C ILE A 76 2.58 -4.25 9.71
N ILE A 77 2.49 -3.14 8.98
CA ILE A 77 1.31 -2.76 8.22
C ILE A 77 1.58 -3.05 6.75
N LEU A 78 0.70 -3.84 6.14
CA LEU A 78 0.75 -4.22 4.73
C LEU A 78 -0.45 -3.61 4.01
N MET A 79 -0.27 -3.21 2.76
CA MET A 79 -1.31 -2.61 1.93
C MET A 79 -1.17 -3.14 0.50
N GLU A 80 -2.22 -3.73 -0.04
CA GLU A 80 -2.22 -4.30 -1.39
C GLU A 80 -2.28 -3.22 -2.48
N GLU A 81 -3.12 -2.21 -2.30
CA GLU A 81 -3.21 -1.05 -3.18
C GLU A 81 -3.24 0.25 -2.37
N GLY A 82 -2.57 1.28 -2.88
CA GLY A 82 -2.66 2.62 -2.30
C GLY A 82 -1.49 3.48 -2.76
N ASP A 83 -1.59 4.77 -2.49
CA ASP A 83 -0.49 5.69 -2.70
C ASP A 83 0.19 6.00 -1.36
N LEU A 84 1.22 5.23 -1.05
CA LEU A 84 1.97 5.32 0.21
C LEU A 84 2.48 6.74 0.53
N GLN A 85 2.82 7.53 -0.50
CA GLN A 85 3.33 8.91 -0.34
C GLN A 85 2.23 9.92 -0.04
N ARG A 86 0.97 9.56 -0.24
CA ARG A 86 -0.21 10.43 -0.01
C ARG A 86 -1.19 9.84 0.99
N THR A 87 -0.80 8.78 1.68
CA THR A 87 -1.66 8.07 2.63
C THR A 87 -1.14 8.29 4.05
N ASN A 88 -2.04 8.72 4.93
CA ASN A 88 -1.80 8.77 6.37
C ASN A 88 -2.18 7.42 6.96
N ILE A 89 -1.35 6.88 7.86
CA ILE A 89 -1.60 5.61 8.54
C ILE A 89 -1.58 5.82 10.04
N GLN A 90 -2.63 5.41 10.72
CA GLN A 90 -2.73 5.36 12.17
C GLN A 90 -2.71 3.89 12.64
N LEU A 91 -1.96 3.62 13.70
CA LEU A 91 -1.98 2.35 14.42
C LEU A 91 -2.37 2.62 15.87
N ASP A 92 -3.53 2.11 16.27
CA ASP A 92 -4.00 2.09 17.65
C ASP A 92 -3.70 0.71 18.26
N PHE A 93 -2.99 0.67 19.38
CA PHE A 93 -2.58 -0.58 20.03
C PHE A 93 -3.68 -1.20 20.91
N GLY A 94 -4.79 -0.49 21.13
CA GLY A 94 -5.92 -0.95 21.95
C GLY A 94 -5.76 -0.72 23.46
N ASP A 95 -4.67 -0.08 23.89
CA ASP A 95 -4.37 0.25 25.29
C ASP A 95 -4.41 1.76 25.58
N GLY A 96 -4.99 2.53 24.66
CA GLY A 96 -5.07 3.99 24.71
C GLY A 96 -3.86 4.71 24.10
N ILE A 97 -2.89 3.96 23.55
CA ILE A 97 -1.76 4.52 22.80
C ILE A 97 -2.01 4.29 21.31
N ALA A 98 -1.82 5.36 20.53
CA ALA A 98 -1.87 5.31 19.07
C ALA A 98 -0.72 6.12 18.48
N VAL A 99 -0.28 5.72 17.28
CA VAL A 99 0.75 6.41 16.50
C VAL A 99 0.23 6.70 15.10
N SER A 100 0.67 7.81 14.51
CA SER A 100 0.30 8.20 13.14
C SER A 100 1.55 8.49 12.31
N TYR A 101 1.55 8.03 11.06
CA TYR A 101 2.64 8.19 10.11
C TYR A 101 2.12 8.83 8.82
N ALA A 102 2.71 9.97 8.44
CA ALA A 102 2.52 10.58 7.14
C ALA A 102 3.68 10.18 6.22
N ASN A 103 3.39 9.88 4.94
CA ASN A 103 4.36 9.44 3.93
C ASN A 103 4.98 8.08 4.27
N PHE A 104 4.14 7.06 4.41
CA PHE A 104 4.54 5.72 4.83
C PHE A 104 5.51 5.09 3.81
N SER A 105 6.81 5.18 4.06
CA SER A 105 7.76 4.20 3.50
C SER A 105 7.44 2.84 4.14
N PRO A 106 7.65 1.71 3.46
CA PRO A 106 7.65 0.42 4.13
C PRO A 106 8.55 0.53 5.36
N ILE A 107 7.97 0.39 6.57
CA ILE A 107 8.73 0.43 7.81
C ILE A 107 9.43 -0.93 7.89
N GLU A 108 10.65 -1.01 7.39
CA GLU A 108 11.39 -2.28 7.29
C GLU A 108 11.54 -2.96 8.66
N ASP A 109 11.69 -2.16 9.73
CA ASP A 109 11.86 -2.65 11.12
C ASP A 109 10.54 -2.83 11.90
N GLY A 110 9.39 -2.50 11.29
CA GLY A 110 8.09 -2.48 11.96
C GLY A 110 7.92 -1.44 13.08
N ILE A 111 6.72 -1.40 13.67
CA ILE A 111 6.32 -0.48 14.72
C ILE A 111 6.35 -1.21 16.06
N LYS A 112 7.22 -0.76 16.98
CA LYS A 112 7.40 -1.41 18.29
C LYS A 112 6.49 -0.81 19.35
N HIS A 113 5.95 -1.66 20.21
CA HIS A 113 5.12 -1.28 21.35
C HIS A 113 5.34 -2.22 22.53
N VAL A 114 5.17 -1.71 23.75
CA VAL A 114 5.28 -2.49 24.99
C VAL A 114 3.99 -2.39 25.78
N TYR A 115 3.29 -3.50 25.92
CA TYR A 115 2.07 -3.58 26.72
C TYR A 115 2.39 -3.62 28.22
N LYS A 116 1.74 -2.73 28.97
CA LYS A 116 1.91 -2.60 30.43
C LYS A 116 1.06 -3.56 31.25
N SER A 117 0.03 -4.14 30.66
CA SER A 117 -0.88 -5.10 31.31
C SER A 117 -1.12 -6.30 30.41
N ALA A 118 -1.41 -7.45 31.03
CA ALA A 118 -1.92 -8.62 30.33
C ALA A 118 -3.40 -8.43 29.96
N GLY A 119 -3.84 -9.08 28.88
CA GLY A 119 -5.18 -8.95 28.36
C GLY A 119 -5.27 -9.22 26.86
N ILE A 120 -6.46 -9.07 26.30
CA ILE A 120 -6.68 -9.13 24.85
C ILE A 120 -6.85 -7.69 24.36
N PHE A 121 -5.98 -7.28 23.43
CA PHE A 121 -5.98 -5.94 22.87
C PHE A 121 -6.41 -5.99 21.41
N GLN A 122 -7.29 -5.07 21.03
CA GLN A 122 -7.71 -4.89 19.65
C GLN A 122 -6.79 -3.87 18.98
N VAL A 123 -5.79 -4.35 18.24
CA VAL A 123 -4.89 -3.52 17.46
C VAL A 123 -5.59 -3.11 16.16
N THR A 124 -5.73 -1.82 15.92
CA THR A 124 -6.45 -1.28 14.76
C THR A 124 -5.52 -0.44 13.90
N ALA A 125 -5.31 -0.84 12.66
CA ALA A 125 -4.65 -0.04 11.64
C ALA A 125 -5.70 0.67 10.78
N TYR A 126 -5.53 1.96 10.55
CA TYR A 126 -6.39 2.78 9.72
C TYR A 126 -5.54 3.54 8.71
N ALA A 127 -5.88 3.47 7.44
CA ALA A 127 -5.17 4.15 6.36
C ALA A 127 -6.15 5.04 5.58
N GLU A 128 -5.78 6.30 5.33
CA GLU A 128 -6.64 7.25 4.61
C GLU A 128 -5.86 8.14 3.65
N ASN A 129 -6.51 8.48 2.54
CA ASN A 129 -6.09 9.55 1.64
C ASN A 129 -7.31 10.25 1.02
N SER A 130 -7.07 11.21 0.14
CA SER A 130 -8.15 12.00 -0.49
C SER A 130 -9.11 11.19 -1.38
N LEU A 131 -8.83 9.91 -1.65
CA LEU A 131 -9.63 9.03 -2.49
C LEU A 131 -10.41 7.99 -1.68
N GLY A 132 -10.11 7.81 -0.39
CA GLY A 132 -10.80 6.85 0.48
C GLY A 132 -9.96 6.40 1.66
N SER A 133 -10.45 5.39 2.36
CA SER A 133 -9.78 4.79 3.51
C SER A 133 -10.01 3.28 3.58
N ASP A 134 -9.15 2.61 4.34
CA ASP A 134 -9.25 1.19 4.66
C ASP A 134 -8.84 0.95 6.13
N THR A 135 -9.36 -0.11 6.74
CA THR A 135 -9.17 -0.43 8.15
C THR A 135 -8.87 -1.92 8.32
N ALA A 136 -7.89 -2.24 9.16
CA ALA A 136 -7.53 -3.60 9.53
C ALA A 136 -7.50 -3.76 11.04
N VAL A 137 -7.89 -4.95 11.52
CA VAL A 137 -7.92 -5.26 12.95
C VAL A 137 -7.18 -6.58 13.22
N LEU A 138 -6.40 -6.60 14.28
CA LEU A 138 -5.75 -7.79 14.84
C LEU A 138 -6.03 -7.86 16.34
N PHE A 139 -6.42 -9.03 16.84
CA PHE A 139 -6.55 -9.27 18.27
C PHE A 139 -5.26 -9.91 18.80
N LEU A 140 -4.58 -9.22 19.72
CA LEU A 140 -3.35 -9.69 20.34
C LEU A 140 -3.63 -10.12 21.78
N HIS A 141 -3.22 -11.34 22.14
CA HIS A 141 -3.27 -11.82 23.51
C HIS A 141 -1.93 -11.55 24.21
N VAL A 142 -1.92 -10.63 25.17
CA VAL A 142 -0.76 -10.34 26.00
C VAL A 142 -0.84 -11.14 27.30
N VAL A 143 0.17 -11.96 27.55
CA VAL A 143 0.24 -12.83 28.73
C VAL A 143 1.23 -12.31 29.77
N CYS A 144 0.95 -12.58 31.04
CA CYS A 144 1.92 -12.43 32.12
C CYS A 144 3.03 -13.48 31.99
N LYS A 145 4.20 -13.19 32.57
CA LYS A 145 5.15 -14.24 32.97
C LYS A 145 4.82 -14.76 34.36
#